data_AF-A0AAF3EK09-F1
#
_entry.id   AF-A0AAF3EK09-F1
#
_cell.length_a   1.000
_cell.length_b   1.000
_cell.length_c   1.000
_cell.angle_alpha   90.00
_cell.angle_beta   90.00
_cell.angle_gamma   90.00
#
_symmetry.space_group_name_H-M   'P 1'
#
loop_
_entity.id
_entity.type
_entity.pdbx_description
1 polymer ?
#
loop_
_entity_poly.entity_id
_entity_poly.type
_entity_poly.pdbx_seq_one_letter_code
_entity_poly.pdbx_strand_id
1 'polypeptide(L)'
;MLCQGDIWSPNILWKTDEYGEFHVGGLVDWQVTQVGSPLEDLVFLFHSTLSVKEYSTNLNDYIQFYFEQLKAERDSMDLPWESLDELIKSYEITYAYMIPILLPLTVSMVDFEKSCSAEIIEQCKDTWKAKVILMAKESVRCLEKHLHK
;
A
#
# COMPACT_ATOMS: atom_id res chain seq x y z
N MET A 1 -10.71 12.61 0.66
CA MET A 1 -11.69 11.48 0.73
C MET A 1 -11.58 10.88 2.13
N LEU A 2 -12.48 9.99 2.53
CA LEU A 2 -12.32 9.25 3.79
C LEU A 2 -11.38 8.06 3.52
N CYS A 3 -10.23 8.04 4.18
CA CYS A 3 -9.26 6.96 4.11
C CYS A 3 -9.45 6.03 5.31
N GLN A 4 -9.38 4.72 5.09
CA GLN A 4 -9.51 3.74 6.17
C GLN A 4 -8.32 3.85 7.14
N GLY A 5 -7.11 4.11 6.63
CA GLY A 5 -5.92 4.50 7.41
C GLY A 5 -5.07 3.36 7.98
N ASP A 6 -5.57 2.12 7.96
CA ASP A 6 -4.92 0.89 8.40
C ASP A 6 -5.38 -0.30 7.52
N ILE A 7 -5.20 -0.19 6.20
CA ILE A 7 -5.73 -1.15 5.23
C ILE A 7 -4.71 -2.22 4.84
N TRP A 8 -4.89 -3.41 5.39
CA TRP A 8 -4.03 -4.58 5.16
C TRP A 8 -4.88 -5.86 5.23
N SER A 9 -4.32 -6.99 4.79
CA SER A 9 -5.07 -8.24 4.62
C SER A 9 -5.95 -8.65 5.81
N PRO A 10 -5.51 -8.51 7.08
CA PRO A 10 -6.36 -8.82 8.25
C PRO A 10 -7.59 -7.94 8.42
N ASN A 11 -7.56 -6.71 7.91
CA ASN A 11 -8.65 -5.74 8.01
C ASN A 11 -9.61 -5.78 6.81
N ILE A 12 -9.40 -6.73 5.88
CA ILE A 12 -10.26 -6.99 4.73
C ILE A 12 -10.98 -8.32 4.98
N LEU A 13 -12.31 -8.26 5.12
CA LEU A 13 -13.14 -9.45 5.20
C LEU A 13 -13.42 -9.96 3.79
N TRP A 14 -13.19 -11.25 3.56
CA TRP A 14 -13.43 -11.91 2.29
C TRP A 14 -14.72 -12.73 2.34
N LYS A 15 -15.49 -12.68 1.26
CA LYS A 15 -16.62 -13.58 1.00
C LYS A 15 -16.27 -14.42 -0.22
N THR A 16 -16.68 -15.68 -0.20
CA THR A 16 -16.55 -16.57 -1.34
C THR A 16 -17.92 -16.75 -1.97
N ASP A 17 -18.01 -16.61 -3.28
CA ASP A 17 -19.25 -16.86 -4.01
C ASP A 17 -19.46 -18.37 -4.29
N GLU A 18 -20.56 -18.69 -4.98
CA GLU A 18 -20.92 -20.07 -5.33
C GLU A 18 -19.93 -20.74 -6.31
N TYR A 19 -19.06 -19.97 -6.98
CA TYR A 19 -18.04 -20.44 -7.91
C TYR A 19 -16.66 -20.57 -7.27
N GLY A 20 -16.50 -20.13 -6.01
CA GLY A 20 -15.22 -20.15 -5.31
C GLY A 20 -14.41 -18.86 -5.45
N GLU A 21 -14.95 -17.82 -6.10
CA GLU A 21 -14.26 -16.55 -6.28
C GLU A 21 -14.34 -15.70 -5.01
N PHE A 22 -13.23 -15.01 -4.70
CA PHE A 22 -13.13 -14.14 -3.53
C PHE A 22 -13.59 -12.72 -3.85
N HIS A 23 -14.47 -12.21 -3.01
CA HIS A 23 -14.99 -10.85 -3.07
C HIS A 23 -14.75 -10.14 -1.75
N VAL A 24 -14.51 -8.83 -1.80
CA VAL A 24 -14.44 -8.02 -0.57
C VAL A 24 -15.83 -7.98 0.07
N GLY A 25 -15.95 -8.61 1.24
CA GLY A 25 -17.17 -8.66 2.02
C GLY A 25 -17.38 -7.44 2.92
N GLY A 26 -16.29 -6.74 3.26
CA GLY A 26 -16.28 -5.51 4.04
C GLY A 26 -14.89 -5.15 4.55
N LEU A 27 -14.70 -3.88 4.93
CA LEU A 27 -13.51 -3.42 5.63
C LEU A 27 -13.82 -3.24 7.12
N VAL A 28 -12.90 -3.64 7.98
CA VAL A 28 -13.03 -3.51 9.44
C VAL A 28 -11.91 -2.63 10.01
N ASP A 29 -11.94 -2.45 11.33
CA ASP A 29 -10.92 -1.75 12.10
C ASP A 29 -10.66 -0.29 11.66
N TRP A 30 -11.69 0.54 11.80
CA TRP A 30 -11.71 1.96 11.39
C TRP A 30 -11.06 2.90 12.43
N GLN A 31 -10.19 2.41 13.30
CA GLN A 31 -9.64 3.19 14.42
C GLN A 31 -8.60 4.26 13.99
N VAL A 32 -8.03 4.14 12.79
CA VAL A 32 -7.02 5.05 12.22
C VAL A 32 -7.59 5.88 11.06
N THR A 33 -8.91 5.89 10.91
CA THR A 33 -9.58 6.58 9.81
C THR A 33 -9.35 8.08 9.83
N GLN A 34 -9.05 8.63 8.66
CA GLN A 34 -8.75 10.05 8.49
C GLN A 34 -9.30 10.61 7.18
N VAL A 35 -9.47 11.93 7.13
CA VAL A 35 -9.76 12.63 5.88
C VAL A 35 -8.42 12.96 5.22
N GLY A 36 -8.14 12.32 4.09
CA GLY A 36 -6.84 12.43 3.45
C GLY A 36 -6.86 12.11 1.95
N SER A 37 -5.66 11.88 1.43
CA SER A 37 -5.47 11.37 0.08
C SER A 37 -5.75 9.86 0.08
N PRO A 38 -6.62 9.34 -0.81
CA PRO A 38 -6.84 7.89 -0.91
C PRO A 38 -5.57 7.14 -1.35
N LEU A 39 -4.54 7.84 -1.84
CA LEU A 39 -3.24 7.25 -2.13
C LEU A 39 -2.51 6.79 -0.87
N GLU A 40 -2.86 7.30 0.31
CA GLU A 40 -2.28 6.83 1.57
C GLU A 40 -2.69 5.37 1.85
N ASP A 41 -3.98 5.09 1.69
CA ASP A 41 -4.53 3.72 1.74
C ASP A 41 -3.89 2.84 0.67
N LEU A 42 -3.71 3.36 -0.55
CA LEU A 42 -3.09 2.61 -1.65
C LEU A 42 -1.62 2.27 -1.36
N VAL A 43 -0.84 3.23 -0.86
CA VAL A 43 0.57 3.01 -0.46
C VAL A 43 0.64 1.99 0.66
N PHE A 44 -0.21 2.09 1.68
CA PHE A 44 -0.22 1.15 2.80
C PHE A 44 -0.67 -0.25 2.37
N LEU A 45 -1.67 -0.36 1.48
CA LEU A 45 -2.14 -1.63 0.93
C LEU A 45 -1.07 -2.31 0.09
N PHE A 46 -0.44 -1.59 -0.84
CA PHE A 46 0.63 -2.14 -1.68
C PHE A 46 1.85 -2.51 -0.85
N HIS A 47 2.19 -1.69 0.15
CA HIS A 47 3.21 -2.00 1.12
C HIS A 47 2.88 -3.28 1.87
N SER A 48 1.68 -3.46 2.42
CA SER A 48 1.38 -4.63 3.24
C SER A 48 1.25 -5.91 2.41
N THR A 49 0.78 -5.84 1.17
CA THR A 49 0.37 -7.03 0.39
C THR A 49 1.33 -7.46 -0.72
N LEU A 50 1.96 -6.53 -1.46
CA LEU A 50 2.79 -6.91 -2.60
C LEU A 50 4.14 -7.52 -2.17
N SER A 51 4.60 -8.50 -2.92
CA SER A 51 6.00 -8.93 -2.87
C SER A 51 6.92 -7.91 -3.54
N VAL A 52 8.22 -8.00 -3.23
CA VAL A 52 9.25 -7.18 -3.87
C VAL A 52 9.19 -7.31 -5.40
N LYS A 53 8.96 -8.53 -5.90
CA LYS A 53 8.88 -8.80 -7.33
C LYS A 53 7.68 -8.09 -7.95
N GLU A 54 6.48 -8.30 -7.40
CA GLU A 54 5.26 -7.70 -7.93
C GLU A 54 5.29 -6.18 -7.88
N TYR A 55 5.81 -5.59 -6.80
CA TYR A 55 5.99 -4.15 -6.72
C TYR A 55 6.92 -3.65 -7.84
N SER A 56 8.06 -4.30 -8.06
CA SER A 56 9.01 -3.87 -9.10
C SER A 56 8.51 -4.10 -10.53
N THR A 57 7.63 -5.08 -10.76
CA THR A 57 7.18 -5.43 -12.12
C THR A 57 5.82 -4.88 -12.51
N ASN A 58 4.90 -4.68 -11.56
CA ASN A 58 3.49 -4.44 -11.85
C ASN A 58 2.91 -3.20 -11.16
N LEU A 59 3.70 -2.43 -10.40
CA LEU A 59 3.18 -1.25 -9.68
C LEU A 59 2.43 -0.28 -10.60
N ASN A 60 2.97 0.02 -11.78
CA ASN A 60 2.32 0.91 -12.73
C ASN A 60 0.99 0.35 -13.23
N ASP A 61 0.91 -0.96 -13.46
CA ASP A 61 -0.34 -1.63 -13.88
C ASP A 61 -1.40 -1.51 -12.78
N TYR A 62 -1.01 -1.68 -11.51
CA TYR A 62 -1.92 -1.53 -10.38
C TYR A 62 -2.39 -0.09 -10.17
N ILE A 63 -1.50 0.89 -10.31
CA ILE A 63 -1.87 2.32 -10.25
C ILE A 63 -2.80 2.69 -11.42
N GLN A 64 -2.51 2.19 -12.62
CA GLN A 64 -3.37 2.39 -13.78
C GLN A 64 -4.76 1.80 -13.56
N PHE A 65 -4.83 0.55 -13.10
CA PHE A 65 -6.09 -0.11 -12.78
C PHE A 65 -6.89 0.72 -11.75
N TYR A 66 -6.24 1.17 -10.67
CA TYR A 66 -6.87 2.02 -9.66
C TYR A 66 -7.40 3.34 -10.25
N PHE A 67 -6.62 3.99 -11.11
CA PHE A 67 -7.05 5.21 -11.81
C PHE A 67 -8.26 4.98 -12.70
N GLU A 68 -8.31 3.86 -13.41
CA GLU A 68 -9.43 3.48 -14.27
C GLU A 68 -10.70 3.23 -13.46
N GLN A 69 -10.59 2.56 -12.30
CA GLN A 69 -11.72 2.39 -11.39
C GLN A 69 -12.22 3.72 -10.84
N LEU A 70 -11.31 4.60 -10.40
CA LEU A 70 -11.69 5.96 -9.95
C LEU A 70 -12.41 6.75 -11.05
N LYS A 71 -11.92 6.70 -12.29
CA LYS A 71 -12.56 7.38 -13.42
C LYS A 71 -13.94 6.81 -13.74
N ALA A 72 -14.14 5.51 -13.60
CA ALA A 72 -15.47 4.90 -13.80
C ALA A 72 -16.49 5.42 -12.79
N GLU A 73 -16.05 5.75 -11.58
CA GLU A 73 -16.87 6.33 -10.50
C GLU A 73 -16.92 7.87 -10.52
N ARG A 74 -16.28 8.53 -11.50
CA ARG A 74 -16.06 9.99 -11.55
C ARG A 74 -17.34 10.83 -11.52
N ASP A 75 -18.44 10.31 -12.06
CA ASP A 75 -19.74 11.02 -12.01
C ASP A 75 -20.24 11.23 -10.57
N SER A 76 -19.70 10.48 -9.61
CA SER A 76 -20.02 10.58 -8.18
C SER A 76 -18.99 11.35 -7.35
N MET A 77 -17.81 11.70 -7.91
CA MET A 77 -16.70 12.28 -7.16
C MET A 77 -15.82 13.22 -8.00
N ASP A 78 -15.58 14.43 -7.49
CA ASP A 78 -14.51 15.30 -7.98
C ASP A 78 -13.15 14.72 -7.58
N LEU A 79 -12.43 14.17 -8.57
CA LEU A 79 -11.09 13.62 -8.38
C LEU A 79 -10.03 14.71 -8.53
N PRO A 80 -8.97 14.71 -7.69
CA PRO A 80 -7.90 15.71 -7.79
C PRO A 80 -6.91 15.46 -8.93
N TRP A 81 -7.06 14.36 -9.69
CA TRP A 81 -6.17 13.98 -10.79
C TRP A 81 -6.95 13.89 -12.10
N GLU A 82 -6.49 14.63 -13.10
CA GLU A 82 -7.07 14.63 -14.44
C GLU A 82 -6.38 13.61 -15.36
N SER A 83 -5.16 13.22 -15.03
CA SER A 83 -4.36 12.26 -15.82
C SER A 83 -3.68 11.19 -14.95
N LEU A 84 -3.31 10.07 -15.60
CA LEU A 84 -2.56 9.01 -14.94
C LEU A 84 -1.18 9.48 -14.46
N ASP A 85 -0.53 10.35 -15.23
CA ASP A 85 0.78 10.92 -14.86
C ASP A 85 0.70 11.78 -13.59
N GLU A 86 -0.39 12.55 -13.43
CA GLU A 86 -0.65 13.31 -12.20
C GLU A 86 -0.86 12.39 -11.01
N LEU A 87 -1.65 11.31 -11.17
CA LEU A 87 -1.86 10.30 -10.13
C LEU A 87 -0.55 9.63 -9.73
N ILE A 88 0.26 9.18 -10.70
CA ILE A 88 1.54 8.53 -10.44
C ILE A 88 2.48 9.49 -9.70
N LYS A 89 2.53 10.75 -10.12
CA LYS A 89 3.33 11.77 -9.42
C LYS A 89 2.87 11.94 -7.98
N SER A 90 1.56 12.03 -7.74
CA SER A 90 1.03 12.12 -6.38
C SER A 90 1.30 10.85 -5.58
N TYR A 91 1.22 9.67 -6.18
CA TYR A 91 1.55 8.41 -5.52
C TYR A 91 3.01 8.38 -5.07
N GLU A 92 3.94 8.77 -5.94
CA GLU A 92 5.37 8.83 -5.59
C GLU A 92 5.64 9.82 -4.45
N ILE A 93 4.97 10.99 -4.45
CA ILE A 93 5.07 11.95 -3.35
C ILE A 93 4.49 11.36 -2.06
N THR A 94 3.34 10.70 -2.14
CA THR A 94 2.71 10.03 -0.99
C THR A 94 3.59 8.94 -0.42
N TYR A 95 4.16 8.11 -1.28
CA TYR A 95 5.10 7.06 -0.92
C TYR A 95 6.34 7.65 -0.21
N ALA A 96 6.91 8.72 -0.76
CA ALA A 96 8.09 9.37 -0.23
C ALA A 96 7.95 9.78 1.24
N TYR A 97 6.82 10.41 1.63
CA TYR A 97 6.61 10.84 3.02
C TYR A 97 6.06 9.74 3.94
N MET A 98 5.29 8.79 3.42
CA MET A 98 4.70 7.74 4.26
C MET A 98 5.71 6.68 4.69
N ILE A 99 6.63 6.27 3.80
CA ILE A 99 7.57 5.18 4.13
C ILE A 99 8.43 5.48 5.36
N PRO A 100 8.98 6.69 5.58
CA PRO A 100 9.69 7.01 6.82
C PRO A 100 8.86 6.78 8.10
N ILE A 101 7.53 6.90 8.02
CA ILE A 101 6.60 6.66 9.13
C ILE A 101 6.32 5.16 9.30
N LEU A 102 6.16 4.43 8.19
CA LEU A 102 5.82 3.00 8.19
C LEU A 102 7.02 2.06 8.43
N LEU A 103 8.23 2.51 8.11
CA LEU A 103 9.44 1.70 8.20
C LEU A 103 9.74 1.25 9.65
N PRO A 104 9.67 2.13 10.68
CA PRO A 104 9.83 1.71 12.07
C PRO A 104 8.77 0.70 12.53
N LEU A 105 7.52 0.88 12.09
CA LEU A 105 6.43 -0.06 12.41
C LEU A 105 6.74 -1.45 11.85
N THR A 106 7.20 -1.53 10.61
CA THR A 106 7.59 -2.79 9.97
C THR A 106 8.72 -3.49 10.74
N VAL A 107 9.72 -2.74 11.23
CA VAL A 107 10.81 -3.30 12.04
C VAL A 107 10.29 -3.79 13.40
N SER A 108 9.39 -3.05 14.04
CA SER A 108 8.80 -3.46 15.33
C SER A 108 7.96 -4.73 15.22
N MET A 109 7.27 -4.93 14.08
CA MET A 109 6.52 -6.16 13.80
C MET A 109 7.46 -7.37 13.65
N VAL A 110 8.65 -7.18 13.05
CA VAL A 110 9.69 -8.23 13.01
C VAL A 110 10.13 -8.62 14.41
N ASP A 111 10.35 -7.65 15.30
CA ASP A 111 10.75 -7.95 16.69
C ASP A 111 9.62 -8.61 17.49
N PHE A 112 8.35 -8.29 17.20
CA PHE A 112 7.19 -8.99 17.75
C PHE A 112 7.09 -10.42 17.22
N GLU A 113 7.24 -10.66 15.92
CA GLU A 113 7.23 -12.00 15.33
C GLU A 113 8.36 -12.88 15.85
N LYS A 114 9.52 -12.29 16.18
CA LYS A 114 10.62 -13.02 16.84
C LYS A 114 10.23 -13.65 18.17
N SER A 115 9.19 -13.12 18.82
CA SER A 115 8.65 -13.69 20.07
C SER A 115 7.69 -14.86 19.84
N CYS A 116 7.24 -15.11 18.60
CA CYS A 116 6.17 -16.06 18.27
C CYS A 116 6.64 -17.47 17.86
N SER A 117 7.73 -17.63 17.08
CA SER A 117 8.47 -18.92 16.91
C SER A 117 9.72 -18.77 16.03
N ALA A 118 10.79 -19.51 16.31
CA ALA A 118 12.06 -19.45 15.56
C ALA A 118 11.95 -19.89 14.08
N GLU A 119 11.03 -20.80 13.78
CA GLU A 119 10.88 -21.43 12.46
C GLU A 119 10.24 -20.49 11.43
N ILE A 120 9.22 -19.72 11.83
CA ILE A 120 8.55 -18.73 10.96
C ILE A 120 9.52 -17.60 10.59
N ILE A 121 10.33 -17.14 11.55
CA ILE A 121 11.31 -16.08 11.32
C ILE A 121 12.31 -16.49 10.25
N GLU A 122 12.83 -17.72 10.33
CA GLU A 122 13.84 -18.21 9.41
C GLU A 122 13.31 -18.31 7.97
N GLN A 123 12.04 -18.66 7.80
CA GLN A 123 11.37 -18.72 6.50
C GLN A 123 11.11 -17.33 5.90
N CYS A 124 10.84 -16.34 6.74
CA CYS A 124 10.39 -15.02 6.30
C CYS A 124 11.49 -13.96 6.24
N LYS A 125 12.60 -14.11 7.00
CA LYS A 125 13.62 -13.06 7.20
C LYS A 125 14.13 -12.40 5.91
N ASP A 126 14.39 -13.18 4.87
CA ASP A 126 14.98 -12.67 3.64
C ASP A 126 13.96 -11.87 2.82
N THR A 127 12.71 -12.35 2.80
CA THR A 127 11.58 -11.63 2.21
C THR A 127 11.36 -10.28 2.88
N TRP A 128 11.33 -10.26 4.22
CA TRP A 128 11.16 -9.03 4.99
C TRP A 128 12.31 -8.05 4.79
N LYS A 129 13.56 -8.55 4.85
CA LYS A 129 14.75 -7.74 4.59
C LYS A 129 14.71 -7.14 3.19
N ALA A 130 14.37 -7.91 2.16
CA ALA A 130 14.25 -7.43 0.80
C ALA A 130 13.18 -6.34 0.68
N LYS A 131 12.04 -6.51 1.38
CA LYS A 131 10.95 -5.54 1.42
C LYS A 131 11.37 -4.22 2.07
N VAL A 132 12.03 -4.29 3.23
CA VAL A 132 12.60 -3.11 3.93
C VAL A 132 13.60 -2.36 3.05
N ILE A 133 14.49 -3.07 2.35
CA ILE A 133 15.47 -2.47 1.45
C ILE A 133 14.77 -1.80 0.25
N LEU A 134 13.80 -2.47 -0.37
CA LEU A 134 13.03 -1.90 -1.48
C LEU A 134 12.35 -0.60 -1.04
N MET A 135 11.65 -0.61 0.09
CA MET A 135 10.94 0.56 0.61
C MET A 135 11.85 1.76 0.80
N ALA A 136 12.97 1.56 1.50
CA ALA A 136 13.92 2.63 1.76
C ALA A 136 14.48 3.21 0.45
N LYS A 137 14.84 2.35 -0.51
CA LYS A 137 15.36 2.77 -1.82
C LYS A 137 14.33 3.54 -2.63
N GLU A 138 13.09 3.06 -2.69
CA GLU A 138 12.03 3.71 -3.46
C GLU A 138 11.60 5.03 -2.83
N SER A 139 11.56 5.12 -1.50
CA SER A 139 11.29 6.37 -0.79
C SER A 139 12.37 7.41 -1.11
N VAL A 140 13.65 7.04 -1.03
CA VAL A 140 14.77 7.92 -1.42
C VAL A 140 14.67 8.33 -2.90
N ARG A 141 14.43 7.38 -3.82
CA ARG A 141 14.25 7.68 -5.25
C ARG A 141 13.14 8.71 -5.49
N CYS A 142 12.00 8.55 -4.81
CA CYS A 142 10.88 9.47 -4.94
C CYS A 142 11.20 10.85 -4.35
N LEU A 143 11.88 10.91 -3.19
CA LEU A 143 12.36 12.15 -2.58
C LEU A 143 13.31 12.89 -3.53
N GLU A 144 14.33 12.22 -4.07
CA GLU A 144 15.30 12.80 -5.00
C GLU A 144 14.62 13.36 -6.27
N LYS A 145 13.63 12.63 -6.81
CA LYS A 145 12.89 13.03 -8.01
C LYS A 145 12.08 14.32 -7.81
N HIS A 146 11.52 14.54 -6.61
CA HIS A 146 10.53 15.59 -6.37
C HIS A 146 11.03 16.75 -5.49
N LEU A 147 12.09 16.59 -4.69
CA LEU A 147 12.63 17.64 -3.81
C LEU A 147 13.73 18.50 -4.46
N HIS A 148 14.35 18.07 -5.56
CA HIS A 148 15.40 18.84 -6.24
C HIS A 148 14.88 19.78 -7.36
N LYS A 149 13.66 20.30 -7.22
CA LYS A 149 13.10 21.34 -8.11
C LYS A 149 12.90 22.66 -7.39
#